data_AF-A0A8H5LPB2-F1
#
_entry.id   AF-A0A8H5LPB2-F1
#
_cell.length_a   1.000
_cell.length_b   1.000
_cell.length_c   1.000
_cell.angle_alpha   90.00
_cell.angle_beta   90.00
_cell.angle_gamma   90.00
#
_symmetry.space_group_name_H-M   'P 1'
#
loop_
_entity.id
_entity.type
_entity.pdbx_description
1 polymer ?
#
loop_
_entity_poly.entity_id
_entity_poly.type
_entity_poly.pdbx_seq_one_letter_code
_entity_poly.pdbx_strand_id
1 'polypeptide(L)'
;MAARTWDGFVLAPPTNATTDDELDVYINQNAATENHPVGTAAMSSKRADYGVLDPDLTVKGLTGLRVVDASIFVRASLDFLGF
;
A
#
# COMPACT_ATOMS: atom_id res chain seq x y z
N MET A 1 -4.73 -9.19 -21.90
CA MET A 1 -6.06 -9.74 -22.24
C MET A 1 -6.68 -10.31 -21.01
N ALA A 2 -7.89 -9.88 -20.67
CA ALA A 2 -8.60 -10.37 -19.49
C ALA A 2 -9.35 -11.68 -19.78
N ALA A 3 -10.20 -12.13 -18.85
CA ALA A 3 -11.08 -13.30 -19.01
C ALA A 3 -11.69 -13.38 -20.42
N ARG A 4 -12.00 -14.53 -21.03
CA ARG A 4 -12.38 -14.67 -22.47
C ARG A 4 -13.31 -13.61 -23.08
N THR A 5 -14.18 -12.97 -22.29
CA THR A 5 -14.79 -11.65 -22.55
C THR A 5 -13.81 -10.55 -23.05
N TRP A 6 -12.51 -10.77 -22.89
CA TRP A 6 -11.40 -9.86 -23.02
C TRP A 6 -10.18 -10.55 -23.68
N ASP A 7 -10.38 -11.71 -24.32
CA ASP A 7 -9.48 -12.17 -25.37
C ASP A 7 -9.45 -11.05 -26.45
N GLY A 8 -8.27 -10.62 -26.93
CA GLY A 8 -8.16 -9.45 -27.83
C GLY A 8 -7.79 -8.09 -27.20
N PHE A 9 -7.77 -7.92 -25.87
CA PHE A 9 -7.38 -6.70 -25.13
C PHE A 9 -6.00 -6.70 -24.46
N VAL A 10 -5.10 -5.75 -24.68
CA VAL A 10 -3.85 -5.67 -23.89
C VAL A 10 -4.16 -5.21 -22.45
N LEU A 11 -3.79 -6.01 -21.44
CA LEU A 11 -4.06 -5.76 -20.00
C LEU A 11 -2.88 -5.16 -19.23
N ALA A 12 -1.74 -5.15 -19.89
CA ALA A 12 -0.52 -4.51 -19.45
C ALA A 12 0.26 -4.22 -20.74
N PRO A 13 0.96 -3.09 -20.83
CA PRO A 13 1.59 -2.60 -22.05
C PRO A 13 2.52 -3.64 -22.70
N PRO A 14 2.49 -3.79 -24.03
CA PRO A 14 3.39 -4.69 -24.72
C PRO A 14 4.68 -3.92 -24.97
N THR A 15 5.63 -4.01 -24.04
CA THR A 15 6.98 -3.55 -24.31
C THR A 15 7.74 -4.69 -24.99
N ASN A 16 8.51 -4.38 -26.03
CA ASN A 16 9.56 -5.30 -26.48
C ASN A 16 10.72 -5.38 -25.46
N ALA A 17 10.50 -4.91 -24.23
CA ALA A 17 11.42 -5.03 -23.12
C ALA A 17 11.49 -6.50 -22.74
N THR A 18 12.67 -7.09 -22.89
CA THR A 18 12.92 -8.51 -22.61
C THR A 18 14.03 -8.70 -21.58
N THR A 19 14.62 -7.59 -21.11
CA THR A 19 15.65 -7.54 -20.09
C THR A 19 15.17 -6.79 -18.85
N ASP A 20 15.73 -7.11 -17.69
CA ASP A 20 15.38 -6.47 -16.41
C ASP A 20 15.61 -4.95 -16.45
N ASP A 21 16.70 -4.51 -17.09
CA ASP A 21 17.00 -3.08 -17.25
C ASP A 21 15.90 -2.34 -18.05
N GLU A 22 15.42 -2.95 -19.13
CA GLU A 22 14.33 -2.37 -19.95
C GLU A 22 13.00 -2.36 -19.18
N LEU A 23 12.75 -3.37 -18.33
CA LEU A 23 11.57 -3.44 -17.48
C LEU A 23 11.64 -2.41 -16.33
N ASP A 24 12.80 -2.20 -15.71
CA ASP A 24 13.00 -1.21 -14.65
C ASP A 24 12.78 0.22 -15.17
N VAL A 25 13.31 0.52 -16.36
CA VAL A 25 13.04 1.79 -17.04
C VAL A 25 11.55 1.96 -17.28
N TYR A 26 10.89 0.90 -17.76
CA TYR A 26 9.46 0.93 -18.02
C TYR A 26 8.63 1.13 -16.74
N ILE A 27 8.91 0.39 -15.67
CA ILE A 27 8.23 0.49 -14.38
C ILE A 27 8.39 1.88 -13.80
N ASN A 28 9.61 2.41 -13.78
CA ASN A 28 9.88 3.74 -13.21
C ASN A 28 9.07 4.84 -13.93
N GLN A 29 8.90 4.72 -15.24
CA GLN A 29 8.13 5.69 -16.04
C GLN A 29 6.60 5.56 -15.90
N ASN A 30 6.09 4.38 -15.53
CA ASN A 30 4.67 4.06 -15.63
C ASN A 30 4.02 3.64 -14.30
N ALA A 31 4.80 3.48 -13.23
CA ALA A 31 4.27 3.12 -11.92
C ALA A 31 3.28 4.18 -11.41
N ALA A 32 2.14 3.70 -10.92
CA ALA A 32 1.11 4.49 -10.28
C ALA A 32 0.68 3.82 -8.97
N THR A 33 0.00 4.58 -8.12
CA THR A 33 -0.61 4.04 -6.90
C THR A 33 -2.05 3.61 -7.17
N GLU A 34 -2.47 2.51 -6.55
CA GLU A 34 -3.88 2.09 -6.49
C GLU A 34 -4.69 2.89 -5.45
N ASN A 35 -4.16 4.04 -5.00
CA ASN A 35 -4.81 4.95 -4.05
C ASN A 35 -5.13 4.32 -2.68
N HIS A 36 -4.22 3.49 -2.17
CA HIS A 36 -4.30 2.89 -0.83
C HIS A 36 -3.25 3.44 0.17
N PRO A 37 -3.20 4.76 0.45
CA PRO A 37 -2.27 5.30 1.43
C PRO A 37 -2.66 4.92 2.86
N VAL A 38 -1.70 4.41 3.63
CA VAL A 38 -1.90 3.98 5.03
C VAL A 38 -0.63 4.22 5.87
N GLY A 39 -0.75 4.13 7.19
CA GLY A 39 0.40 3.93 8.10
C GLY A 39 1.17 5.18 8.53
N THR A 40 0.73 6.38 8.16
CA THR A 40 1.40 7.63 8.57
C THR A 40 1.26 7.95 10.06
N ALA A 41 0.28 7.36 10.76
CA ALA A 41 0.11 7.41 12.20
C ALA A 41 -0.01 6.00 12.80
N ALA A 42 0.89 5.11 12.38
CA ALA A 42 0.81 3.68 12.70
C ALA A 42 0.77 3.41 14.21
N MET A 43 -0.02 2.39 14.57
CA MET A 43 0.03 1.77 15.89
C MET A 43 1.36 1.04 16.12
N SER A 44 1.80 1.00 17.37
CA SER A 44 2.93 0.17 17.80
C SER A 44 2.71 -0.36 19.22
N SER A 45 3.61 -1.21 19.72
CA SER A 45 3.54 -1.67 21.10
C SER A 45 3.66 -0.48 22.07
N LYS A 46 3.08 -0.58 23.28
CA LYS A 46 3.11 0.53 24.25
C LYS A 46 4.52 0.99 24.64
N ARG A 47 5.52 0.11 24.53
CA ARG A 47 6.92 0.39 24.89
C ARG A 47 7.83 0.63 23.67
N ALA A 48 7.27 0.63 22.46
CA ALA A 48 8.04 0.95 21.26
C ALA A 48 8.44 2.44 21.27
N ASP A 49 9.65 2.71 20.81
CA ASP A 49 10.20 4.04 20.57
C ASP A 49 9.80 4.62 19.19
N TYR A 50 9.02 3.86 18.42
CA TYR A 50 8.46 4.24 17.12
C TYR A 50 6.92 4.12 17.12
N GLY A 51 6.30 4.68 16.08
CA GLY A 51 4.85 4.71 15.92
C GLY A 51 4.19 5.86 16.70
N VAL A 52 3.00 6.26 16.26
CA VAL A 52 2.29 7.42 16.80
C VAL A 52 1.28 7.01 17.86
N LEU A 53 0.69 5.82 17.70
CA LEU A 53 -0.43 5.35 18.51
C LEU A 53 -0.07 4.12 19.34
N ASP A 54 -0.66 4.02 20.51
CA ASP A 54 -0.77 2.75 21.24
C ASP A 54 -1.83 1.83 20.58
N PRO A 55 -1.87 0.52 20.92
CA PRO A 55 -2.83 -0.42 20.33
C PRO A 55 -4.30 -0.11 20.62
N ASP A 56 -4.57 0.82 21.54
CA ASP A 56 -5.91 1.33 21.86
C ASP A 56 -6.25 2.63 21.11
N LEU A 57 -5.48 2.97 20.08
CA LEU A 57 -5.63 4.14 19.20
C LEU A 57 -5.38 5.48 19.88
N THR A 58 -4.86 5.48 21.11
CA THR A 58 -4.47 6.72 21.80
C THR A 58 -3.12 7.23 21.30
N VAL A 59 -2.99 8.54 21.17
CA VAL A 59 -1.72 9.17 20.78
C VAL A 59 -0.73 9.07 21.95
N LYS A 60 0.45 8.50 21.68
CA LYS A 60 1.49 8.32 22.70
C LYS A 60 1.86 9.67 23.33
N GLY A 61 1.93 9.70 24.66
CA GLY A 61 2.29 10.89 25.44
C GLY A 61 1.18 11.93 25.61
N LEU A 62 -0.01 11.70 25.05
CA LEU A 62 -1.18 12.58 25.21
C LEU A 62 -2.33 11.87 25.91
N THR A 63 -3.20 12.66 26.54
CA THR A 63 -4.42 12.18 27.19
C THR A 63 -5.64 12.71 26.45
N GLY A 64 -6.63 11.85 26.20
CA GLY A 64 -7.93 12.26 25.62
C GLY A 64 -7.94 12.41 24.09
N LEU A 65 -6.89 11.99 23.38
CA LEU A 65 -6.80 12.06 21.92
C LEU A 65 -6.64 10.68 21.28
N ARG A 66 -7.42 10.41 20.23
CA ARG A 66 -7.34 9.20 19.39
C ARG A 66 -7.36 9.56 17.90
N VAL A 67 -6.76 8.69 17.08
CA VAL A 67 -6.86 8.75 15.61
C VAL A 67 -7.57 7.48 15.13
N VAL A 68 -8.54 7.64 14.23
CA VAL A 68 -9.35 6.54 13.69
C VAL A 68 -9.58 6.76 12.19
N ASP A 69 -8.60 6.38 11.40
CA ASP A 69 -8.64 6.37 9.93
C ASP A 69 -7.57 5.41 9.38
N ALA A 70 -7.32 5.43 8.07
CA ALA A 70 -6.36 4.53 7.41
C ALA A 70 -4.89 4.74 7.83
N SER A 71 -4.54 5.88 8.43
CA SER A 71 -3.18 6.17 8.90
C SER A 71 -2.73 5.25 10.04
N ILE A 72 -3.66 4.59 10.75
CA ILE A 72 -3.36 3.79 11.93
C ILE A 72 -2.77 2.40 11.61
N PHE A 73 -2.97 1.92 10.38
CA PHE A 73 -2.56 0.56 9.99
C PHE A 73 -1.03 0.42 9.97
N VAL A 74 -0.52 -0.72 10.45
CA VAL A 74 0.93 -0.95 10.58
C VAL A 74 1.61 -1.35 9.27
N ARG A 75 0.84 -1.77 8.27
CA ARG A 75 1.30 -2.08 6.91
C ARG A 75 0.09 -2.11 5.96
N ALA A 76 0.32 -1.82 4.69
CA ALA A 76 -0.61 -2.24 3.64
C ALA A 76 -0.59 -3.78 3.57
N SER A 77 -1.76 -4.41 3.52
CA SER A 77 -1.89 -5.86 3.38
C SER A 77 -2.81 -6.16 2.20
N LEU A 78 -2.37 -7.06 1.33
CA LEU A 78 -3.17 -7.54 0.20
C LEU A 78 -4.26 -8.54 0.67
N ASP A 79 -4.15 -9.02 1.91
CA ASP A 79 -5.07 -9.98 2.53
C ASP A 79 -6.54 -9.49 2.58
N PHE A 80 -6.78 -8.17 2.47
CA PHE A 80 -8.13 -7.59 2.40
C PHE A 80 -8.79 -7.67 1.01
N LEU A 81 -8.04 -8.00 -0.04
CA LEU A 81 -8.53 -7.93 -1.42
C LEU A 81 -9.17 -9.23 -1.93
N GLY A 82 -9.08 -10.34 -1.19
CA GLY A 82 -9.88 -11.54 -1.44
C GLY A 82 -9.70 -12.19 -2.83
N PHE A 83 -8.55 -11.97 -3.48
CA PHE A 83 -8.13 -12.70 -4.70
C PHE A 83 -7.14 -13.80 -4.35
#